data_AF-E2B569-F1
#
_entry.id   AF-E2B569-F1
#
_cell.length_a   1.000
_cell.length_b   1.000
_cell.length_c   1.000
_cell.angle_alpha   90.00
_cell.angle_beta   90.00
_cell.angle_gamma   90.00
#
_symmetry.space_group_name_H-M   'P 1'
#
loop_
_entity.id
_entity.type
_entity.pdbx_description
1 polymer ?
#
loop_
_entity_poly.entity_id
_entity_poly.type
_entity_poly.pdbx_seq_one_letter_code
_entity_poly.pdbx_strand_id
1 'polypeptide(L)'
;SGPLTLYYEIKNENLHLEGPHYVVHIIVANILDAHYILAWEIMLHTLSYKLKHLKVVLIGSEMQAEYVNVELCEVCKKLNRKFEVQSYRMTFCDYANDILSCKPPNVIVAFEADFSDWDLGEEIISKLKRQSCPFVVTAGSYSKFERNTQKLNKILCATLDLTPIENKFSSLRAYRNFEDNNMSYRNK
;
A
#
# COMPACT_ATOMS: atom_id res chain seq x y z
N SER A 1 7.93 0.07 -8.73
CA SER A 1 6.89 -0.97 -8.84
C SER A 1 5.61 -0.54 -8.12
N GLY A 2 5.67 -0.20 -6.81
CA GLY A 2 4.52 0.17 -5.97
C GLY A 2 3.30 0.82 -6.64
N PRO A 3 3.41 2.05 -7.19
CA PRO A 3 2.25 2.74 -7.77
C PRO A 3 1.64 2.01 -8.99
N LEU A 4 2.45 1.31 -9.77
CA LEU A 4 1.98 0.54 -10.92
C LEU A 4 1.34 -0.80 -10.50
N THR A 5 1.89 -1.45 -9.46
CA THR A 5 1.26 -2.60 -8.82
C THR A 5 -0.15 -2.22 -8.37
N LEU A 6 -0.29 -1.15 -7.59
CA LEU A 6 -1.60 -0.70 -7.11
C LEU A 6 -2.53 -0.26 -8.26
N TYR A 7 -2.01 0.43 -9.27
CA TYR A 7 -2.77 0.80 -10.45
C TYR A 7 -3.38 -0.42 -11.15
N TYR A 8 -2.62 -1.51 -11.28
CA TYR A 8 -3.10 -2.76 -11.90
C TYR A 8 -4.26 -3.35 -11.11
N GLU A 9 -4.11 -3.46 -9.79
CA GLU A 9 -5.17 -3.98 -8.91
C GLU A 9 -6.43 -3.11 -8.95
N ILE A 10 -6.29 -1.78 -8.92
CA ILE A 10 -7.42 -0.85 -9.07
C ILE A 10 -8.18 -1.08 -10.37
N LYS A 11 -7.48 -1.34 -11.48
CA LYS A 11 -8.10 -1.55 -12.79
C LYS A 11 -8.74 -2.94 -12.91
N ASN A 12 -8.15 -3.98 -12.34
CA ASN A 12 -8.70 -5.34 -12.42
C ASN A 12 -9.93 -5.51 -11.53
N GLU A 13 -9.86 -5.01 -10.30
CA GLU A 13 -10.91 -5.18 -9.29
C GLU A 13 -12.00 -4.10 -9.36
N ASN A 14 -11.95 -3.23 -10.39
CA ASN A 14 -12.85 -2.07 -10.54
C ASN A 14 -13.00 -1.26 -9.25
N LEU A 15 -11.91 -1.08 -8.49
CA LEU A 15 -11.95 -0.32 -7.25
C LEU A 15 -12.41 1.10 -7.60
N HIS A 16 -13.60 1.49 -7.09
CA HIS A 16 -14.31 2.70 -7.51
C HIS A 16 -13.40 3.94 -7.48
N LEU A 17 -13.09 4.47 -8.66
CA LEU A 17 -12.35 5.72 -8.85
C LEU A 17 -13.34 6.88 -8.97
N GLU A 18 -14.08 7.12 -7.89
CA GLU A 18 -15.07 8.18 -7.85
C GLU A 18 -14.50 9.44 -7.21
N GLY A 19 -14.54 10.53 -7.98
CA GLY A 19 -14.27 11.86 -7.49
C GLY A 19 -12.88 12.41 -7.81
N PRO A 20 -12.64 13.67 -7.42
CA PRO A 20 -11.40 14.37 -7.74
C PRO A 20 -10.26 14.09 -6.74
N HIS A 21 -10.52 13.33 -5.69
CA HIS A 21 -9.59 13.08 -4.59
C HIS A 21 -9.39 11.57 -4.40
N TYR A 22 -8.14 11.15 -4.27
CA TYR A 22 -7.80 9.75 -4.01
C TYR A 22 -6.71 9.65 -2.94
N VAL A 23 -6.99 8.90 -1.89
CA VAL A 23 -6.15 8.72 -0.72
C VAL A 23 -5.66 7.28 -0.65
N VAL A 24 -4.34 7.11 -0.66
CA VAL A 24 -3.68 5.82 -0.50
C VAL A 24 -2.98 5.78 0.84
N HIS A 25 -3.28 4.79 1.66
CA HIS A 25 -2.52 4.50 2.86
C HIS A 25 -1.58 3.32 2.59
N ILE A 26 -0.27 3.56 2.71
CA ILE A 26 0.75 2.51 2.64
C ILE A 26 1.12 2.15 4.08
N ILE A 27 0.71 0.96 4.52
CA ILE A 27 0.99 0.48 5.87
C ILE A 27 2.27 -0.34 5.91
N VAL A 28 2.89 -0.38 7.09
CA VAL A 28 4.20 -1.01 7.31
C VAL A 28 5.23 -0.49 6.32
N ALA A 29 5.11 0.81 6.01
CA ALA A 29 5.99 1.51 5.10
C ALA A 29 7.41 1.57 5.68
N ASN A 30 8.40 1.37 4.81
CA ASN A 30 9.81 1.45 5.16
C ASN A 30 10.50 2.62 4.44
N ILE A 31 11.78 2.82 4.75
CA ILE A 31 12.58 3.94 4.22
C ILE A 31 12.64 3.91 2.69
N LEU A 32 12.59 2.73 2.06
CA LEU A 32 12.58 2.64 0.60
C LEU A 32 11.27 3.14 0.01
N ASP A 33 10.14 2.93 0.67
CA ASP A 33 8.85 3.43 0.21
C ASP A 33 8.82 4.97 0.24
N ALA A 34 9.39 5.57 1.30
CA ALA A 34 9.60 7.01 1.38
C ALA A 34 10.57 7.51 0.30
N HIS A 35 11.69 6.81 0.08
CA HIS A 35 12.70 7.19 -0.92
C HIS A 35 12.13 7.26 -2.35
N TYR A 36 11.20 6.36 -2.70
CA TYR A 36 10.58 6.31 -4.03
C TYR A 36 9.19 6.96 -4.09
N ILE A 37 8.82 7.78 -3.11
CA ILE A 37 7.47 8.33 -3.00
C ILE A 37 7.09 9.23 -4.20
N LEU A 38 8.06 9.93 -4.79
CA LEU A 38 7.82 10.79 -5.96
C LEU A 38 7.32 10.02 -7.18
N ALA A 39 7.63 8.72 -7.29
CA ALA A 39 7.16 7.88 -8.39
C ALA A 39 5.63 7.75 -8.41
N TRP A 40 4.94 8.05 -7.31
CA TRP A 40 3.49 8.01 -7.21
C TRP A 40 2.79 9.11 -8.01
N GLU A 41 3.49 10.15 -8.46
CA GLU A 41 2.93 11.13 -9.40
C GLU A 41 2.35 10.44 -10.65
N ILE A 42 2.91 9.29 -11.07
CA ILE A 42 2.40 8.52 -12.21
C ILE A 42 0.90 8.19 -12.10
N MET A 43 0.38 8.01 -10.88
CA MET A 43 -1.03 7.72 -10.67
C MET A 43 -1.94 8.90 -11.08
N LEU A 44 -1.45 10.15 -10.98
CA LEU A 44 -2.16 11.32 -11.51
C LEU A 44 -2.33 11.21 -13.03
N HIS A 45 -1.37 10.61 -13.73
CA HIS A 45 -1.45 10.42 -15.19
C HIS A 45 -2.31 9.23 -15.59
N THR A 46 -2.33 8.16 -14.80
CA THR A 46 -2.90 6.87 -15.24
C THR A 46 -4.28 6.56 -14.69
N LEU A 47 -4.62 6.95 -13.45
CA LEU A 47 -5.84 6.48 -12.79
C LEU A 47 -7.13 6.97 -13.47
N SER A 48 -7.29 8.30 -13.55
CA SER A 48 -8.51 8.94 -14.05
C SER A 48 -8.24 10.38 -14.46
N TYR A 49 -8.89 10.84 -15.54
CA TYR A 49 -8.86 12.25 -15.93
C TYR A 49 -9.52 13.16 -14.90
N LYS A 50 -10.43 12.62 -14.07
CA LYS A 50 -11.12 13.36 -13.00
C LYS A 50 -10.24 13.57 -11.78
N LEU A 51 -9.16 12.80 -11.61
CA LEU A 51 -8.29 12.91 -10.46
C LEU A 51 -7.55 14.26 -10.46
N LYS A 52 -7.80 15.04 -9.41
CA LYS A 52 -7.19 16.35 -9.17
C LYS A 52 -6.25 16.34 -7.97
N HIS A 53 -6.47 15.45 -7.01
CA HIS A 53 -5.65 15.39 -5.81
C HIS A 53 -5.36 13.93 -5.44
N LEU A 54 -4.07 13.58 -5.46
CA LEU A 54 -3.56 12.34 -4.89
C LEU A 54 -2.96 12.64 -3.53
N LYS A 55 -3.36 11.91 -2.50
CA LYS A 55 -2.71 11.92 -1.19
C LYS A 55 -2.15 10.53 -0.89
N VAL A 56 -0.86 10.45 -0.59
CA VAL A 56 -0.23 9.20 -0.13
C VAL A 56 0.19 9.36 1.33
N VAL A 57 -0.24 8.43 2.17
CA VAL A 57 0.07 8.40 3.59
C VAL A 57 0.94 7.18 3.89
N LEU A 58 2.18 7.41 4.31
CA LEU A 58 3.12 6.38 4.73
C LEU A 58 2.97 6.13 6.23
N ILE A 59 2.74 4.89 6.62
CA ILE A 59 2.51 4.48 8.01
C ILE A 59 3.52 3.39 8.34
N GLY A 60 4.45 3.66 9.25
CA GLY A 60 5.44 2.66 9.64
C GLY A 60 6.21 3.07 10.90
N SER A 61 6.67 2.08 11.66
CA SER A 61 7.37 2.29 12.94
C SER A 61 8.73 2.98 12.81
N GLU A 62 9.34 2.88 11.63
CA GLU A 62 10.64 3.47 11.28
C GLU A 62 10.53 4.83 10.56
N MET A 63 9.30 5.31 10.33
CA MET A 63 9.08 6.57 9.61
C MET A 63 9.43 7.78 10.46
N GLN A 64 9.84 8.86 9.81
CA GLN A 64 9.81 10.20 10.40
C GLN A 64 8.46 10.83 10.08
N ALA A 65 7.90 11.58 11.03
CA ALA A 65 6.63 12.26 10.81
C ALA A 65 6.86 13.50 9.96
N GLU A 66 6.35 13.50 8.74
CA GLU A 66 6.59 14.56 7.76
C GLU A 66 5.33 14.86 6.94
N TYR A 67 5.25 16.10 6.47
CA TYR A 67 4.28 16.55 5.48
C TYR A 67 5.03 17.21 4.33
N VAL A 68 4.85 16.67 3.13
CA VAL A 68 5.55 17.15 1.93
C VAL A 68 4.55 17.40 0.82
N ASN A 69 4.53 18.63 0.32
CA ASN A 69 3.91 18.96 -0.95
C ASN A 69 4.90 18.66 -2.07
N VAL A 70 4.54 17.75 -2.96
CA VAL A 70 5.43 17.30 -4.03
C VAL A 70 5.41 18.30 -5.19
N GLU A 71 6.59 18.68 -5.67
CA GLU A 71 6.69 19.42 -6.93
C GLU A 71 6.32 18.50 -8.10
N LEU A 72 5.28 18.89 -8.84
CA LEU A 72 4.73 18.13 -9.94
C LEU A 72 5.41 18.46 -11.27
N CYS A 73 5.25 17.56 -12.25
CA CYS A 73 5.58 17.84 -13.63
C CYS A 73 4.68 18.96 -14.22
N GLU A 74 5.16 19.59 -15.29
CA GLU A 74 4.46 20.71 -15.95
C GLU A 74 3.05 20.36 -16.43
N VAL A 75 2.82 19.11 -16.86
CA VAL A 75 1.49 18.65 -17.27
C VAL A 75 0.54 18.63 -16.08
N CYS A 76 0.95 18.08 -14.95
CA CYS A 76 0.13 18.03 -13.73
C CYS A 76 -0.10 19.44 -13.14
N LYS A 77 0.90 20.32 -13.16
CA LYS A 77 0.78 21.73 -12.78
C LYS A 77 -0.27 22.45 -13.64
N LYS A 78 -0.19 22.35 -14.98
CA LYS A 78 -1.16 22.96 -15.92
C LYS A 78 -2.59 22.46 -15.71
N LEU A 79 -2.75 21.19 -15.30
CA LEU A 79 -4.06 20.60 -15.01
C LEU A 79 -4.59 20.92 -13.60
N ASN A 80 -3.88 21.78 -12.86
CA ASN A 80 -4.15 22.13 -11.46
C ASN A 80 -4.32 20.90 -10.57
N ARG A 81 -3.41 19.93 -10.74
CA ARG A 81 -3.38 18.74 -9.89
C ARG A 81 -2.54 19.00 -8.64
N LYS A 82 -2.76 18.19 -7.61
CA LYS A 82 -2.04 18.20 -6.34
C LYS A 82 -1.57 16.80 -5.99
N PHE A 83 -0.37 16.72 -5.42
CA PHE A 83 0.15 15.51 -4.81
C PHE A 83 0.70 15.84 -3.42
N GLU A 84 0.05 15.29 -2.41
CA GLU A 84 0.40 15.45 -1.01
C GLU A 84 0.94 14.14 -0.44
N VAL A 85 2.02 14.23 0.33
CA VAL A 85 2.60 13.10 1.06
C VAL A 85 2.55 13.41 2.55
N GLN A 86 2.08 12.44 3.31
CA GLN A 86 2.15 12.42 4.76
C GLN A 86 2.86 11.16 5.23
N SER A 87 3.61 11.26 6.32
CA SER A 87 4.15 10.09 6.99
C SER A 87 3.86 10.13 8.48
N TYR A 88 3.57 8.97 9.05
CA TYR A 88 3.35 8.79 10.47
C TYR A 88 4.24 7.69 11.02
N ARG A 89 4.93 8.00 12.11
CA ARG A 89 5.67 7.01 12.89
C ARG A 89 4.72 6.28 13.83
N MET A 90 4.19 5.15 13.38
CA MET A 90 3.23 4.38 14.16
C MET A 90 3.22 2.90 13.77
N THR A 91 2.78 2.06 14.69
CA THR A 91 2.58 0.64 14.40
C THR A 91 1.31 0.43 13.59
N PHE A 92 1.13 -0.77 13.03
CA PHE A 92 -0.12 -1.11 12.35
C PHE A 92 -1.33 -1.12 13.30
N CYS A 93 -1.14 -1.52 14.56
CA CYS A 93 -2.19 -1.50 15.58
C CYS A 93 -2.64 -0.06 15.89
N ASP A 94 -1.69 0.85 16.14
CA ASP A 94 -2.00 2.26 16.40
C ASP A 94 -2.72 2.88 15.20
N TYR A 95 -2.25 2.59 13.98
CA TYR A 95 -2.91 3.03 12.76
C TYR A 95 -4.38 2.57 12.67
N ALA A 96 -4.62 1.27 12.90
CA ALA A 96 -5.96 0.70 12.84
C ALA A 96 -6.89 1.29 13.91
N ASN A 97 -6.33 1.69 15.05
CA ASN A 97 -7.07 2.30 16.15
C ASN A 97 -7.38 3.78 15.88
N ASP A 98 -6.38 4.55 15.47
CA ASP A 98 -6.45 6.01 15.49
C ASP A 98 -6.82 6.60 14.13
N ILE A 99 -6.07 6.28 13.08
CA ILE A 99 -6.25 6.91 11.76
C ILE A 99 -7.41 6.26 11.01
N LEU A 100 -7.40 4.92 10.95
CA LEU A 100 -8.36 4.18 10.13
C LEU A 100 -9.80 4.38 10.62
N SER A 101 -10.01 4.47 11.93
CA SER A 101 -11.33 4.70 12.54
C SER A 101 -11.89 6.09 12.23
N CYS A 102 -11.03 7.10 12.09
CA CYS A 102 -11.48 8.49 11.91
C CYS A 102 -11.73 8.86 10.45
N LYS A 103 -10.86 8.43 9.54
CA LYS A 103 -10.96 8.81 8.12
C LYS A 103 -10.45 7.69 7.22
N PRO A 104 -11.35 6.84 6.69
CA PRO A 104 -10.95 5.75 5.82
C PRO A 104 -10.36 6.29 4.51
N PRO A 105 -9.27 5.69 4.00
CA PRO A 105 -8.71 6.04 2.70
C PRO A 105 -9.55 5.44 1.56
N ASN A 106 -9.19 5.78 0.32
CA ASN A 106 -9.77 5.09 -0.84
C ASN A 106 -9.18 3.69 -1.00
N VAL A 107 -7.95 3.44 -0.56
CA VAL A 107 -7.33 2.12 -0.55
C VAL A 107 -6.22 2.06 0.50
N ILE A 108 -6.10 0.90 1.14
CA ILE A 108 -4.97 0.54 1.99
C ILE A 108 -4.12 -0.45 1.21
N VAL A 109 -2.79 -0.25 1.20
CA VAL A 109 -1.85 -1.16 0.56
C VAL A 109 -0.71 -1.52 1.50
N ALA A 110 -0.30 -2.79 1.48
CA ALA A 110 0.90 -3.28 2.13
C ALA A 110 1.78 -4.00 1.11
N PHE A 111 3.00 -3.50 0.91
CA PHE A 111 3.94 -4.10 -0.03
C PHE A 111 4.84 -5.11 0.66
N GLU A 112 5.04 -6.26 0.01
CA GLU A 112 5.93 -7.34 0.47
C GLU A 112 5.67 -7.72 1.93
N ALA A 113 4.39 -7.74 2.30
CA ALA A 113 3.94 -7.94 3.66
C ALA A 113 4.43 -9.28 4.23
N ASP A 114 4.83 -9.22 5.49
CA ASP A 114 5.08 -10.40 6.31
C ASP A 114 4.25 -10.30 7.58
N PHE A 115 3.16 -11.06 7.62
CA PHE A 115 2.24 -10.97 8.73
C PHE A 115 2.83 -11.54 10.01
N SER A 116 3.95 -12.28 9.98
CA SER A 116 4.61 -12.74 11.21
C SER A 116 4.92 -11.57 12.15
N ASP A 117 5.31 -10.44 11.57
CA ASP A 117 5.80 -9.27 12.29
C ASP A 117 4.67 -8.32 12.67
N TRP A 118 3.45 -8.63 12.22
CA TRP A 118 2.27 -7.84 12.48
C TRP A 118 1.53 -8.41 13.68
N ASP A 119 1.16 -7.52 14.59
CA ASP A 119 0.29 -7.84 15.72
C ASP A 119 -1.19 -7.88 15.26
N LEU A 120 -1.47 -8.84 14.39
CA LEU A 120 -2.81 -9.09 13.84
C LEU A 120 -3.67 -9.88 14.83
N GLY A 121 -4.12 -9.22 15.88
CA GLY A 121 -5.16 -9.75 16.76
C GLY A 121 -6.56 -9.75 16.11
N GLU A 122 -7.49 -10.50 16.70
CA GLU A 122 -8.90 -10.54 16.26
C GLU A 122 -9.53 -9.14 16.19
N GLU A 123 -9.18 -8.25 17.13
CA GLU A 123 -9.67 -6.88 17.18
C GLU A 123 -9.28 -6.08 15.92
N ILE A 124 -8.02 -6.19 15.48
CA ILE A 124 -7.49 -5.48 14.31
C ILE A 124 -8.16 -6.00 13.04
N ILE A 125 -8.27 -7.32 12.88
CA ILE A 125 -8.98 -7.93 11.75
C ILE A 125 -10.46 -7.50 11.72
N SER A 126 -11.10 -7.45 12.89
CA SER A 126 -12.48 -6.97 13.03
C SER A 126 -12.61 -5.50 12.60
N LYS A 127 -11.64 -4.64 12.95
CA LYS A 127 -11.57 -3.24 12.49
C LYS A 127 -11.41 -3.14 10.97
N LEU A 128 -10.53 -3.93 10.37
CA LEU A 128 -10.33 -3.96 8.92
C LEU A 128 -11.59 -4.40 8.18
N LYS A 129 -12.25 -5.46 8.64
CA LYS A 129 -13.52 -5.96 8.05
C LYS A 129 -14.66 -4.95 8.08
N ARG A 130 -14.66 -4.03 9.05
CA ARG A 130 -15.67 -2.95 9.13
C ARG A 130 -15.41 -1.82 8.14
N GLN A 131 -14.22 -1.74 7.56
CA GLN A 131 -13.92 -0.72 6.56
C GLN A 131 -14.49 -1.12 5.20
N SER A 132 -15.07 -0.14 4.51
CA SER A 132 -15.53 -0.31 3.13
C SER A 132 -14.41 -0.14 2.11
N CYS A 133 -13.21 0.29 2.53
CA CYS A 133 -12.10 0.50 1.62
C CYS A 133 -11.38 -0.82 1.30
N PRO A 134 -10.96 -1.02 0.04
CA PRO A 134 -10.18 -2.18 -0.35
C PRO A 134 -8.83 -2.23 0.39
N PHE A 135 -8.41 -3.45 0.71
CA PHE A 135 -7.10 -3.74 1.31
C PHE A 135 -6.29 -4.63 0.37
N VAL A 136 -5.25 -4.05 -0.22
CA VAL A 136 -4.36 -4.71 -1.19
C VAL A 136 -3.08 -5.12 -0.49
N VAL A 137 -2.70 -6.39 -0.61
CA VAL A 137 -1.49 -6.92 0.03
C VAL A 137 -0.67 -7.66 -1.02
N THR A 138 0.63 -7.36 -1.10
CA THR A 138 1.58 -8.16 -1.87
C THR A 138 2.49 -8.93 -0.92
N ALA A 139 2.97 -10.10 -1.35
CA ALA A 139 3.99 -10.86 -0.65
C ALA A 139 5.29 -10.81 -1.45
N GLY A 140 6.44 -10.80 -0.77
CA GLY A 140 7.75 -10.78 -1.44
C GLY A 140 8.20 -12.15 -1.98
N SER A 141 7.48 -13.22 -1.62
CA SER A 141 7.73 -14.57 -2.12
C SER A 141 6.48 -15.44 -1.97
N TYR A 142 6.46 -16.59 -2.66
CA TYR A 142 5.43 -17.61 -2.48
C TYR A 142 5.40 -18.16 -1.04
N SER A 143 6.55 -18.39 -0.42
CA SER A 143 6.63 -18.85 0.96
C SER A 143 6.07 -17.83 1.96
N LYS A 144 6.29 -16.52 1.74
CA LYS A 144 5.66 -15.45 2.53
C LYS A 144 4.15 -15.42 2.30
N PHE A 145 3.70 -15.59 1.06
CA PHE A 145 2.27 -15.71 0.75
C PHE A 145 1.61 -16.87 1.51
N GLU A 146 2.18 -18.07 1.47
CA GLU A 146 1.63 -19.23 2.19
C GLU A 146 1.58 -19.00 3.69
N ARG A 147 2.66 -18.48 4.28
CA ARG A 147 2.71 -18.15 5.71
C ARG A 147 1.66 -17.11 6.11
N ASN A 148 1.50 -16.06 5.31
CA ASN A 148 0.50 -15.03 5.52
C ASN A 148 -0.91 -15.60 5.47
N THR A 149 -1.20 -16.43 4.46
CA THR A 149 -2.50 -17.11 4.31
C THR A 149 -2.79 -18.04 5.49
N GLN A 150 -1.80 -18.81 5.95
CA GLN A 150 -1.95 -19.66 7.14
C GLN A 150 -2.22 -18.84 8.41
N LYS A 151 -1.54 -17.69 8.58
CA LYS A 151 -1.79 -16.80 9.73
C LYS A 151 -3.20 -16.21 9.67
N LEU A 152 -3.64 -15.75 8.49
CA LEU A 152 -5.01 -15.26 8.30
C LEU A 152 -6.05 -16.36 8.58
N ASN A 153 -5.85 -17.57 8.07
CA ASN A 153 -6.79 -18.68 8.28
C ASN A 153 -6.98 -18.99 9.77
N LYS A 154 -5.89 -18.93 10.56
CA LYS A 154 -5.93 -19.10 12.01
C LYS A 154 -6.73 -17.99 12.69
N ILE A 155 -6.49 -16.72 12.34
CA ILE A 155 -7.17 -15.58 12.97
C ILE A 155 -8.65 -15.52 12.58
N LEU A 156 -8.97 -15.89 11.34
CA LEU A 156 -10.33 -15.85 10.82
C LEU A 156 -11.14 -17.10 11.17
N CYS A 157 -10.51 -18.12 11.74
CA CYS A 157 -11.09 -19.44 11.96
C CYS A 157 -11.78 -20.00 10.69
N ALA A 158 -11.18 -19.73 9.53
CA ALA A 158 -11.75 -20.06 8.23
C ALA A 158 -10.63 -20.37 7.22
N THR A 159 -10.89 -21.26 6.27
CA THR A 159 -9.97 -21.50 5.15
C THR A 159 -10.26 -20.49 4.05
N LEU A 160 -9.33 -19.57 3.83
CA LEU A 160 -9.37 -18.68 2.68
C LEU A 160 -8.85 -19.42 1.44
N ASP A 161 -9.65 -19.44 0.39
CA ASP A 161 -9.23 -19.91 -0.94
C ASP A 161 -8.57 -18.75 -1.69
N LEU A 162 -7.32 -18.45 -1.32
CA LEU A 162 -6.51 -17.42 -1.98
C LEU A 162 -5.58 -18.09 -2.99
N THR A 163 -5.66 -17.66 -4.25
CA THR A 163 -4.68 -18.00 -5.26
C THR A 163 -3.71 -16.83 -5.43
N PRO A 164 -2.38 -17.06 -5.38
CA PRO A 164 -1.42 -15.99 -5.60
C PRO A 164 -1.50 -15.54 -7.05
N ILE A 165 -1.64 -14.22 -7.24
CA ILE A 165 -1.59 -13.58 -8.56
C ILE A 165 -0.21 -12.96 -8.72
N GLU A 166 0.48 -13.30 -9.81
CA GLU A 166 1.79 -12.73 -10.11
C GLU A 166 1.66 -11.25 -10.45
N ASN A 167 2.45 -10.40 -9.78
CA ASN A 167 2.47 -8.97 -10.07
C ASN A 167 3.30 -8.70 -11.33
N LYS A 168 2.62 -8.26 -12.40
CA LYS A 168 3.23 -7.90 -13.68
C LYS A 168 4.08 -6.63 -13.66
N PHE A 169 4.06 -5.88 -12.56
CA PHE A 169 4.81 -4.64 -12.38
C PHE A 169 5.93 -4.77 -11.34
N SER A 170 6.55 -5.94 -11.25
CA SER A 170 7.74 -6.16 -10.45
C SER A 170 8.87 -5.21 -10.88
N SER A 171 9.73 -4.85 -9.92
CA SER A 171 10.87 -3.99 -10.18
C SER A 171 11.84 -4.68 -11.14
N LEU A 172 12.36 -3.97 -12.14
CA LEU A 172 13.51 -4.45 -12.93
C LEU A 172 14.85 -4.22 -12.22
N ARG A 173 14.85 -3.39 -11.17
CA ARG A 173 16.03 -3.16 -10.34
C ARG A 173 16.15 -4.28 -9.31
N ALA A 174 17.22 -5.05 -9.45
CA ALA A 174 17.66 -6.02 -8.47
C ALA A 174 18.12 -5.34 -7.18
N TYR A 175 17.88 -6.00 -6.04
CA TYR A 175 18.46 -5.65 -4.75
C TYR A 175 18.95 -6.91 -4.04
N ARG A 176 19.85 -6.73 -3.06
CA ARG A 176 20.30 -7.84 -2.22
C ARG A 176 19.30 -8.03 -1.09
N ASN A 177 18.64 -9.18 -1.05
CA ASN A 177 17.81 -9.55 0.07
C ASN A 177 18.71 -10.06 1.19
N PHE A 178 18.65 -9.41 2.35
CA PHE A 178 19.48 -9.79 3.50
C PHE A 178 18.91 -10.98 4.28
N GLU A 179 17.65 -11.35 4.05
CA GLU A 179 17.03 -12.52 4.69
C GLU A 179 17.61 -13.84 4.16
N ASP A 180 17.82 -13.94 2.85
CA ASP A 180 18.28 -15.16 2.16
C ASP A 180 19.64 -14.99 1.44
N ASN A 181 20.23 -13.79 1.54
CA ASN A 181 21.48 -13.39 0.89
C ASN A 181 21.48 -13.48 -0.65
N ASN A 182 20.30 -13.54 -1.26
CA ASN A 182 20.12 -13.66 -2.72
C ASN A 182 19.81 -12.31 -3.39
N MET A 183 19.80 -12.34 -4.72
CA MET A 183 19.31 -11.24 -5.54
C MET A 183 17.79 -11.35 -5.69
N SER A 184 17.07 -10.30 -5.28
CA SER A 184 15.61 -10.21 -5.34
C SER A 184 15.15 -8.98 -6.12
N TYR A 185 13.88 -8.98 -6.51
CA TYR A 185 13.23 -7.89 -7.24
C TYR A 185 11.96 -7.51 -6.49
N ARG A 186 11.77 -6.21 -6.20
CA ARG A 186 10.62 -5.76 -5.40
C ARG A 186 9.29 -6.02 -6.10
N ASN A 187 8.28 -6.42 -5.31
CA ASN A 187 6.95 -6.85 -5.76
C ASN A 187 7.00 -7.89 -6.90
N LYS A 188 7.88 -8.89 -6.81
CA LYS A 188 7.89 -10.03 -7.73
C LYS A 188 6.95 -11.12 -7.25
#